data_AF-A0A806K2S4-F1
#
_entry.id   AF-A0A806K2S4-F1
#
_cell.length_a   1.000
_cell.length_b   1.000
_cell.length_c   1.000
_cell.angle_alpha   90.00
_cell.angle_beta   90.00
_cell.angle_gamma   90.00
#
_symmetry.space_group_name_H-M   'P 1'
#
loop_
_entity.id
_entity.type
_entity.pdbx_description
1 polymer ?
#
loop_
_entity_poly.entity_id
_entity_poly.type
_entity_poly.pdbx_seq_one_letter_code
_entity_poly.pdbx_strand_id
1 'polypeptide(L)'
;MKKIGLVLSVVLVFTLLLSGCSRPPTEEMEKAQDAVTRAENNADAVNYAANTLLLARQALVNMQNEADSKRYESAKNYAEEAISLAAKAEEDGRAGALRARDEAATLVNSLESQLAETANALRTAAQDTSLDLNVNALSSQLDSARSIYGDARRDLQANNYRDAITRGQTVRSMLSDINAQINNAAQVVARKK
;
A
#
# COMPACT_ATOMS: atom_id res chain seq x y z
N MET A 1 -75.98 16.24 -40.14
CA MET A 1 -74.56 15.98 -40.45
C MET A 1 -73.75 16.19 -39.17
N LYS A 2 -73.57 15.11 -38.39
CA LYS A 2 -73.18 15.14 -36.97
C LYS A 2 -72.14 14.03 -36.71
N LYS A 3 -71.02 14.00 -37.46
CA LYS A 3 -70.03 12.91 -37.37
C LYS A 3 -68.58 13.36 -37.67
N ILE A 4 -68.21 14.59 -37.33
CA ILE A 4 -66.83 15.08 -37.53
C ILE A 4 -66.11 15.38 -36.19
N GLY A 5 -66.84 15.38 -35.07
CA GLY A 5 -66.25 15.68 -33.74
C GLY A 5 -65.64 14.50 -32.97
N LEU A 6 -65.69 13.26 -33.49
CA LEU A 6 -65.29 12.06 -32.72
C LEU A 6 -63.86 11.57 -33.02
N VAL A 7 -63.22 12.03 -34.10
CA VAL A 7 -61.93 11.47 -34.55
C VAL A 7 -60.72 12.21 -33.97
N LEU A 8 -60.90 13.44 -33.49
CA LEU A 8 -59.81 14.27 -32.97
C LEU A 8 -59.44 13.97 -31.51
N SER A 9 -60.19 13.12 -30.81
CA SER A 9 -59.98 12.85 -29.37
C SER A 9 -59.28 11.53 -29.07
N VAL A 10 -59.00 10.68 -30.07
CA VAL A 10 -58.38 9.35 -29.89
C VAL A 10 -56.88 9.34 -30.25
N VAL A 11 -56.42 10.32 -31.05
CA VAL A 11 -54.99 10.39 -31.47
C VAL A 11 -54.11 11.08 -30.39
N LEU A 12 -54.69 11.83 -29.46
CA LEU A 12 -53.93 12.58 -28.43
C LEU A 12 -53.54 11.73 -27.20
N VAL A 13 -54.07 10.51 -27.04
CA VAL A 13 -53.82 9.68 -25.85
C VAL A 13 -52.70 8.65 -26.06
N PHE A 14 -52.26 8.43 -27.31
CA PHE A 14 -51.24 7.41 -27.62
C PHE A 14 -49.78 7.91 -27.59
N THR A 15 -49.55 9.22 -27.39
CA THR A 15 -48.20 9.81 -27.36
C THR A 15 -47.58 9.94 -25.96
N LEU A 16 -48.27 9.51 -24.90
CA LEU A 16 -47.77 9.57 -23.51
C LEU A 16 -47.05 8.28 -23.03
N LEU A 17 -46.98 7.24 -23.87
CA LEU A 17 -46.36 5.94 -23.51
C LEU A 17 -44.89 5.78 -23.92
N LEU A 18 -44.24 6.86 -24.40
CA LEU A 18 -42.79 6.92 -24.62
C LEU A 18 -42.05 7.56 -23.43
N SER A 19 -42.63 7.49 -22.24
CA SER A 19 -41.88 7.74 -21.00
C SER A 19 -40.85 6.62 -20.86
N GLY A 20 -39.64 6.89 -21.34
CA GLY A 20 -38.50 6.00 -21.32
C GLY A 20 -38.29 5.41 -19.92
N CYS A 21 -38.68 4.15 -19.76
CA CYS A 21 -38.04 3.28 -18.79
C CYS A 21 -36.62 3.05 -19.31
N SER A 22 -35.72 3.99 -19.02
CA SER A 22 -34.29 3.79 -19.18
C SER A 22 -33.94 2.50 -18.45
N ARG A 23 -33.54 1.50 -19.24
CA ARG A 23 -33.11 0.21 -18.71
C ARG A 23 -31.79 0.45 -17.97
N PRO A 24 -31.57 -0.12 -16.79
CA PRO A 24 -30.32 0.06 -16.06
C PRO A 24 -29.11 -0.33 -16.94
N PRO A 25 -27.97 0.38 -16.82
CA PRO A 25 -26.74 0.09 -17.58
C PRO A 25 -26.03 -1.12 -16.98
N THR A 26 -26.64 -2.30 -17.14
CA THR A 26 -26.22 -3.52 -16.44
C THR A 26 -24.81 -3.97 -16.83
N GLU A 27 -24.42 -3.76 -18.07
CA GLU A 27 -23.11 -4.18 -18.58
C GLU A 27 -21.97 -3.35 -17.96
N GLU A 28 -22.09 -2.03 -17.94
CA GLU A 28 -21.09 -1.14 -17.34
C GLU A 28 -20.97 -1.36 -15.82
N MET A 29 -22.10 -1.55 -15.15
CA MET A 29 -22.12 -1.81 -13.70
C MET A 29 -21.46 -3.15 -13.35
N GLU A 30 -21.72 -4.20 -14.12
CA GLU A 30 -21.06 -5.52 -13.93
C GLU A 30 -19.55 -5.41 -14.17
N LYS A 31 -19.14 -4.74 -15.26
CA LYS A 31 -17.71 -4.47 -15.54
C LYS A 31 -17.02 -3.71 -14.42
N ALA A 32 -17.70 -2.73 -13.82
CA ALA A 32 -17.19 -1.98 -12.68
C ALA A 32 -17.01 -2.86 -11.45
N GLN A 33 -18.01 -3.69 -11.13
CA GLN A 33 -17.95 -4.62 -10.02
C GLN A 33 -16.77 -5.59 -10.18
N ASP A 34 -16.66 -6.20 -11.37
CA ASP A 34 -15.56 -7.11 -11.70
C ASP A 34 -14.20 -6.42 -11.63
N ALA A 35 -14.09 -5.18 -12.12
CA ALA A 35 -12.84 -4.42 -12.09
C ALA A 35 -12.37 -4.16 -10.67
N VAL A 36 -13.24 -3.68 -9.78
CA VAL A 36 -12.86 -3.47 -8.38
C VAL A 36 -12.56 -4.79 -7.71
N THR A 37 -13.36 -5.83 -7.91
CA THR A 37 -13.10 -7.15 -7.31
C THR A 37 -11.76 -7.73 -7.77
N ARG A 38 -11.35 -7.55 -9.04
CA ARG A 38 -10.00 -7.93 -9.48
C ARG A 38 -8.92 -7.14 -8.76
N ALA A 39 -9.06 -5.81 -8.67
CA ALA A 39 -8.12 -4.96 -7.96
C ALA A 39 -8.02 -5.29 -6.46
N GLU A 40 -9.13 -5.67 -5.82
CA GLU A 40 -9.15 -6.11 -4.41
C GLU A 40 -8.45 -7.44 -4.18
N ASN A 41 -8.44 -8.32 -5.17
CA ASN A 41 -7.74 -9.60 -5.12
C ASN A 41 -6.27 -9.49 -5.57
N ASN A 42 -5.86 -8.32 -6.09
CA ASN A 42 -4.48 -8.05 -6.44
C ASN A 42 -3.71 -7.61 -5.19
N ALA A 43 -2.80 -8.46 -4.72
CA ALA A 43 -2.01 -8.21 -3.51
C ALA A 43 -1.20 -6.89 -3.58
N ASP A 44 -0.69 -6.52 -4.75
CA ASP A 44 0.09 -5.30 -4.91
C ASP A 44 -0.82 -4.06 -4.80
N ALA A 45 -2.02 -4.10 -5.39
CA ALA A 45 -2.99 -3.03 -5.28
C ALA A 45 -3.44 -2.82 -3.82
N VAL A 46 -3.70 -3.92 -3.10
CA VAL A 46 -4.09 -3.88 -1.68
C VAL A 46 -2.97 -3.31 -0.81
N ASN A 47 -1.74 -3.77 -1.00
CA ASN A 47 -0.62 -3.40 -0.14
C ASN A 47 -0.03 -2.03 -0.44
N TYR A 48 -0.08 -1.59 -1.70
CA TYR A 48 0.65 -0.40 -2.17
C TYR A 48 -0.22 0.69 -2.80
N ALA A 49 -1.50 0.41 -3.07
CA ALA A 49 -2.45 1.38 -3.64
C ALA A 49 -3.77 1.47 -2.85
N ALA A 50 -3.72 1.26 -1.53
CA ALA A 50 -4.90 1.22 -0.66
C ALA A 50 -5.83 2.45 -0.80
N ASN A 51 -5.27 3.64 -1.00
CA ASN A 51 -6.08 4.86 -1.20
C ASN A 51 -6.82 4.83 -2.55
N THR A 52 -6.15 4.47 -3.64
CA THR A 52 -6.78 4.38 -4.97
C THR A 52 -7.86 3.29 -4.98
N LEU A 53 -7.61 2.16 -4.30
CA LEU A 53 -8.58 1.09 -4.14
C LEU A 53 -9.81 1.52 -3.31
N LEU A 54 -9.61 2.34 -2.27
CA LEU A 54 -10.70 2.93 -1.49
C LEU A 54 -11.60 3.83 -2.36
N LEU A 55 -11.00 4.64 -3.23
CA LEU A 55 -11.76 5.48 -4.16
C LEU A 55 -12.56 4.63 -5.15
N ALA A 56 -11.97 3.56 -5.68
CA ALA A 56 -12.68 2.64 -6.58
C ALA A 56 -13.91 2.00 -5.91
N ARG A 57 -13.77 1.58 -4.64
CA ARG A 57 -14.90 1.08 -3.83
C ARG A 57 -15.97 2.14 -3.61
N GLN A 58 -15.57 3.37 -3.31
CA GLN A 58 -16.52 4.47 -3.10
C GLN A 58 -17.30 4.78 -4.39
N ALA A 59 -16.64 4.75 -5.55
CA ALA A 59 -17.29 4.92 -6.84
C ALA A 59 -18.32 3.80 -7.10
N LEU A 60 -18.03 2.54 -6.75
CA LEU A 60 -19.02 1.46 -6.82
C LEU A 60 -20.25 1.69 -5.91
N VAL A 61 -20.02 2.12 -4.68
CA VAL A 61 -21.13 2.43 -3.76
C VAL A 61 -21.99 3.56 -4.33
N ASN A 62 -21.38 4.60 -4.89
CA ASN A 62 -22.08 5.71 -5.52
C ASN A 62 -22.85 5.24 -6.77
N MET A 63 -22.24 4.42 -7.61
CA MET A 63 -22.88 3.79 -8.77
C MET A 63 -24.17 3.07 -8.38
N GLN A 64 -24.12 2.23 -7.34
CA GLN A 64 -25.29 1.49 -6.86
C GLN A 64 -26.38 2.44 -6.33
N ASN A 65 -26.01 3.44 -5.53
CA ASN A 65 -26.94 4.43 -4.99
C ASN A 65 -27.66 5.24 -6.09
N GLU A 66 -26.93 5.61 -7.15
CA GLU A 66 -27.49 6.30 -8.31
C GLU A 66 -28.43 5.37 -9.11
N ALA A 67 -28.05 4.11 -9.31
CA ALA A 67 -28.88 3.12 -9.99
C ALA A 67 -30.19 2.84 -9.24
N ASP A 68 -30.12 2.67 -7.91
CA ASP A 68 -31.29 2.49 -7.04
C ASP A 68 -32.22 3.70 -7.07
N SER A 69 -31.63 4.89 -7.20
CA SER A 69 -32.36 6.14 -7.40
C SER A 69 -32.85 6.37 -8.84
N LYS A 70 -32.66 5.39 -9.74
CA LYS A 70 -32.99 5.45 -11.17
C LYS A 70 -32.26 6.57 -11.94
N ARG A 71 -31.15 7.08 -11.39
CA ARG A 71 -30.26 8.07 -12.03
C ARG A 71 -29.20 7.36 -12.86
N TYR A 72 -29.65 6.68 -13.92
CA TYR A 72 -28.81 5.73 -14.66
C TYR A 72 -27.60 6.35 -15.38
N GLU A 73 -27.70 7.60 -15.86
CA GLU A 73 -26.54 8.29 -16.44
C GLU A 73 -25.46 8.55 -15.39
N SER A 74 -25.84 8.99 -14.19
CA SER A 74 -24.90 9.13 -13.08
C SER A 74 -24.31 7.78 -12.66
N ALA A 75 -25.13 6.73 -12.61
CA ALA A 75 -24.67 5.38 -12.32
C ALA A 75 -23.62 4.93 -13.34
N LYS A 76 -23.86 5.17 -14.64
CA LYS A 76 -22.90 4.87 -15.70
C LYS A 76 -21.58 5.63 -15.50
N ASN A 77 -21.63 6.92 -15.18
CA ASN A 77 -20.42 7.72 -14.93
C ASN A 77 -19.61 7.16 -13.74
N TYR A 78 -20.28 6.78 -12.65
CA TYR A 78 -19.60 6.15 -11.52
C TYR A 78 -19.08 4.75 -11.84
N ALA A 79 -19.72 4.00 -12.73
CA ALA A 79 -19.22 2.72 -13.21
C ALA A 79 -17.90 2.90 -13.99
N GLU A 80 -17.85 3.87 -14.91
CA GLU A 80 -16.63 4.22 -15.65
C GLU A 80 -15.51 4.70 -14.72
N GLU A 81 -15.86 5.53 -13.72
CA GLU A 81 -14.94 5.99 -12.68
C GLU A 81 -14.38 4.82 -11.87
N ALA A 82 -15.23 3.90 -11.41
CA ALA A 82 -14.81 2.72 -10.66
C ALA A 82 -13.86 1.82 -11.48
N ILE A 83 -14.14 1.61 -12.76
CA ILE A 83 -13.27 0.85 -13.68
C ILE A 83 -11.90 1.54 -13.79
N SER A 84 -11.89 2.85 -14.02
CA SER A 84 -10.66 3.63 -14.16
C SER A 84 -9.82 3.61 -12.88
N LEU A 85 -10.45 3.82 -11.72
CA LEU A 85 -9.79 3.80 -10.42
C LEU A 85 -9.28 2.40 -10.07
N ALA A 86 -10.00 1.33 -10.42
CA ALA A 86 -9.53 -0.04 -10.21
C ALA A 86 -8.28 -0.34 -11.03
N ALA A 87 -8.28 -0.02 -12.33
CA ALA A 87 -7.11 -0.17 -13.19
C ALA A 87 -5.91 0.65 -12.68
N LYS A 88 -6.18 1.90 -12.24
CA LYS A 88 -5.17 2.75 -11.62
C LYS A 88 -4.62 2.14 -10.33
N ALA A 89 -5.45 1.53 -9.49
CA ALA A 89 -5.00 0.87 -8.26
C ALA A 89 -4.07 -0.31 -8.55
N GLU A 90 -4.33 -1.09 -9.61
CA GLU A 90 -3.43 -2.17 -10.06
C GLU A 90 -2.08 -1.61 -10.56
N GLU A 91 -2.10 -0.54 -11.35
CA GLU A 91 -0.88 0.11 -11.85
C GLU A 91 -0.06 0.74 -10.72
N ASP A 92 -0.70 1.55 -9.87
CA ASP A 92 -0.11 2.18 -8.69
C ASP A 92 0.45 1.10 -7.74
N GLY A 93 -0.28 -0.01 -7.60
CA GLY A 93 0.10 -1.18 -6.80
C GLY A 93 1.42 -1.78 -7.28
N ARG A 94 1.50 -2.11 -8.57
CA ARG A 94 2.72 -2.65 -9.19
C ARG A 94 3.90 -1.68 -9.09
N ALA A 95 3.65 -0.38 -9.35
CA ALA A 95 4.68 0.64 -9.22
C ALA A 95 5.15 0.79 -7.77
N GLY A 96 4.25 0.69 -6.80
CA GLY A 96 4.57 0.68 -5.38
C GLY A 96 5.34 -0.56 -4.94
N ALA A 97 4.98 -1.75 -5.41
CA ALA A 97 5.69 -2.99 -5.14
C ALA A 97 7.14 -2.93 -5.66
N LEU A 98 7.35 -2.39 -6.87
CA LEU A 98 8.69 -2.18 -7.43
C LEU A 98 9.53 -1.22 -6.57
N ARG A 99 8.95 -0.09 -6.14
CA ARG A 99 9.63 0.86 -5.24
C ARG A 99 9.97 0.21 -3.90
N ALA A 100 9.03 -0.54 -3.32
CA ALA A 100 9.23 -1.23 -2.05
C ALA A 100 10.31 -2.31 -2.15
N ARG A 101 10.35 -3.06 -3.26
CA ARG A 101 11.43 -4.02 -3.55
C ARG A 101 12.78 -3.33 -3.58
N ASP A 102 12.91 -2.23 -4.33
CA ASP A 102 14.18 -1.53 -4.49
C ASP A 102 14.65 -0.93 -3.16
N GLU A 103 13.73 -0.30 -2.41
CA GLU A 103 14.01 0.21 -1.06
C GLU A 103 14.46 -0.92 -0.11
N ALA A 104 13.71 -2.02 -0.06
CA ALA A 104 14.03 -3.18 0.77
C ALA A 104 15.40 -3.76 0.41
N ALA A 105 15.69 -3.93 -0.89
CA ALA A 105 16.96 -4.45 -1.38
C ALA A 105 18.13 -3.52 -1.02
N THR A 106 18.00 -2.21 -1.26
CA THR A 106 19.03 -1.24 -0.88
C THR A 106 19.29 -1.25 0.62
N LEU A 107 18.24 -1.23 1.43
CA LEU A 107 18.36 -1.23 2.88
C LEU A 107 19.03 -2.53 3.36
N VAL A 108 18.48 -3.69 3.00
CA VAL A 108 18.99 -5.00 3.46
C VAL A 108 20.43 -5.21 3.01
N ASN A 109 20.79 -4.90 1.76
CA ASN A 109 22.16 -5.07 1.28
C ASN A 109 23.15 -4.16 2.00
N SER A 110 22.74 -2.95 2.41
CA SER A 110 23.59 -2.03 3.17
C SER A 110 23.85 -2.50 4.61
N LEU A 111 22.95 -3.30 5.19
CA LEU A 111 23.07 -3.76 6.58
C LEU A 111 24.20 -4.78 6.76
N GLU A 112 24.59 -5.50 5.71
CA GLU A 112 25.66 -6.49 5.79
C GLU A 112 27.00 -5.84 6.18
N SER A 113 27.39 -4.77 5.50
CA SER A 113 28.62 -4.03 5.83
C SER A 113 28.51 -3.33 7.18
N GLN A 114 27.35 -2.73 7.50
CA GLN A 114 27.13 -2.05 8.78
C GLN A 114 27.21 -3.01 9.98
N LEU A 115 26.70 -4.24 9.83
CA LEU A 115 26.84 -5.30 10.83
C LEU A 115 28.31 -5.67 11.03
N ALA A 116 29.07 -5.83 9.95
CA ALA A 116 30.49 -6.16 10.02
C ALA A 116 31.32 -5.03 10.67
N GLU A 117 31.07 -3.78 10.28
CA GLU A 117 31.71 -2.59 10.83
C GLU A 117 31.41 -2.43 12.32
N THR A 118 30.14 -2.54 12.73
CA THR A 118 29.72 -2.44 14.14
C THR A 118 30.31 -3.58 14.96
N ALA A 119 30.36 -4.80 14.41
CA ALA A 119 31.02 -5.94 15.06
C ALA A 119 32.51 -5.69 15.27
N ASN A 120 33.18 -5.07 14.29
CA ASN A 120 34.59 -4.72 14.39
C ASN A 120 34.83 -3.63 15.43
N ALA A 121 34.01 -2.57 15.43
CA ALA A 121 34.08 -1.49 16.40
C ALA A 121 33.89 -2.02 17.84
N LEU A 122 32.89 -2.87 18.06
CA LEU A 122 32.66 -3.48 19.36
C LEU A 122 33.84 -4.36 19.82
N ARG A 123 34.43 -5.14 18.91
CA ARG A 123 35.59 -5.97 19.24
C ARG A 123 36.81 -5.12 19.64
N THR A 124 37.08 -4.06 18.89
CA THR A 124 38.17 -3.13 19.21
C THR A 124 37.91 -2.45 20.54
N ALA A 125 36.70 -1.97 20.78
CA ALA A 125 36.32 -1.33 22.04
C ALA A 125 36.42 -2.29 23.23
N ALA A 126 36.08 -3.58 23.05
CA ALA A 126 36.20 -4.60 24.09
C ALA A 126 37.66 -4.92 24.49
N GLN A 127 38.64 -4.60 23.64
CA GLN A 127 40.07 -4.75 23.95
C GLN A 127 40.63 -3.55 24.73
N ASP A 128 39.94 -2.41 24.70
CA ASP A 128 40.36 -1.22 25.43
C ASP A 128 39.79 -1.24 26.86
N THR A 129 40.62 -1.65 27.81
CA THR A 129 40.23 -1.74 29.23
C THR A 129 39.94 -0.39 29.88
N SER A 130 40.23 0.74 29.21
CA SER A 130 39.89 2.06 29.71
C SER A 130 38.43 2.46 29.44
N LEU A 131 37.76 1.78 28.51
CA LEU A 131 36.37 2.02 28.18
C LEU A 131 35.46 1.28 29.17
N ASP A 132 34.61 2.05 29.87
CA ASP A 132 33.54 1.50 30.70
C ASP A 132 32.36 1.10 29.80
N LEU A 133 32.40 -0.13 29.27
CA LEU A 133 31.40 -0.69 28.36
C LEU A 133 30.84 -2.00 28.90
N ASN A 134 29.52 -2.15 28.83
CA ASN A 134 28.88 -3.44 29.03
C ASN A 134 28.97 -4.27 27.74
N VAL A 135 30.15 -4.84 27.49
CA VAL A 135 30.43 -5.62 26.28
C VAL A 135 29.43 -6.76 26.09
N ASN A 136 29.06 -7.46 27.16
CA ASN A 136 28.12 -8.58 27.09
C ASN A 136 26.72 -8.13 26.60
N ALA A 137 26.22 -7.01 27.12
CA ALA A 137 24.95 -6.45 26.66
C ALA A 137 25.01 -6.02 25.19
N LEU A 138 26.09 -5.32 24.80
CA LEU A 138 26.28 -4.88 23.41
C LEU A 138 26.44 -6.06 22.43
N SER A 139 27.14 -7.13 22.84
CA SER A 139 27.23 -8.37 22.04
C SER A 139 25.86 -9.02 21.87
N SER A 140 25.06 -9.11 22.93
CA SER A 140 23.69 -9.65 22.85
C SER A 140 22.78 -8.81 21.94
N GLN A 141 22.92 -7.48 21.95
CA GLN A 141 22.20 -6.59 21.03
C GLN A 141 22.65 -6.83 19.59
N LEU A 142 23.95 -6.95 19.34
CA LEU A 142 24.48 -7.24 18.00
C LEU A 142 24.00 -8.60 17.47
N ASP A 143 23.93 -9.63 18.31
CA ASP A 143 23.42 -10.95 17.92
C ASP A 143 21.92 -10.91 17.61
N SER A 144 21.15 -10.15 18.39
CA SER A 144 19.73 -9.90 18.10
C SER A 144 19.58 -9.16 16.76
N ALA A 145 20.42 -8.16 16.48
CA ALA A 145 20.44 -7.45 15.20
C ALA A 145 20.77 -8.38 14.03
N ARG A 146 21.70 -9.33 14.19
CA ARG A 146 22.01 -10.37 13.18
C ARG A 146 20.83 -11.30 12.92
N SER A 147 20.11 -11.70 13.96
CA SER A 147 18.91 -12.53 13.82
C SER A 147 17.83 -11.80 13.03
N ILE A 148 17.53 -10.55 13.40
CA ILE A 148 16.52 -9.73 12.71
C ILE A 148 16.93 -9.43 11.27
N TYR A 149 18.24 -9.24 11.01
CA TYR A 149 18.76 -9.12 9.65
C TYR A 149 18.52 -10.39 8.81
N GLY A 150 18.74 -11.57 9.40
CA GLY A 150 18.41 -12.85 8.77
C GLY A 150 16.93 -12.93 8.38
N ASP A 151 16.04 -12.47 9.26
CA ASP A 151 14.60 -12.40 9.00
C ASP A 151 14.27 -11.41 7.87
N ALA A 152 14.89 -10.22 7.90
CA ALA A 152 14.71 -9.20 6.86
C ALA A 152 15.12 -9.72 5.47
N ARG A 153 16.22 -10.50 5.39
CA ARG A 153 16.64 -11.16 4.14
C ARG A 153 15.62 -12.18 3.66
N ARG A 154 15.06 -12.99 4.58
CA ARG A 154 14.02 -13.97 4.23
C ARG A 154 12.77 -13.29 3.72
N ASP A 155 12.34 -12.19 4.35
CA ASP A 155 11.20 -11.41 3.89
C ASP A 155 11.44 -10.79 2.52
N LEU A 156 12.64 -10.25 2.25
CA LEU A 156 13.00 -9.75 0.92
C LEU A 156 12.92 -10.85 -0.14
N GLN A 157 13.42 -12.06 0.15
CA GLN A 157 13.37 -13.21 -0.74
C GLN A 157 11.95 -13.74 -0.96
N ALA A 158 11.09 -13.62 0.05
CA ALA A 158 9.68 -14.01 0.01
C ALA A 158 8.77 -12.94 -0.62
N ASN A 159 9.33 -11.83 -1.13
CA ASN A 159 8.60 -10.66 -1.62
C ASN A 159 7.75 -9.91 -0.56
N ASN A 160 8.02 -10.14 0.72
CA ASN A 160 7.41 -9.42 1.84
C ASN A 160 8.16 -8.10 2.10
N TYR A 161 8.19 -7.20 1.11
CA TYR A 161 9.06 -6.03 1.12
C TYR A 161 8.82 -5.09 2.31
N ARG A 162 7.55 -4.94 2.73
CA ARG A 162 7.19 -4.11 3.89
C ARG A 162 7.79 -4.63 5.19
N ASP A 163 7.79 -5.94 5.39
CA ASP A 163 8.37 -6.57 6.58
C ASP A 163 9.90 -6.51 6.52
N ALA A 164 10.48 -6.73 5.34
CA ALA A 164 11.91 -6.57 5.12
C ALA A 164 12.40 -5.14 5.46
N ILE A 165 11.65 -4.11 5.02
CA ILE A 165 11.95 -2.70 5.35
C ILE A 165 11.84 -2.47 6.86
N THR A 166 10.75 -2.91 7.47
CA THR A 166 10.50 -2.71 8.91
C THR A 166 11.61 -3.33 9.75
N ARG A 167 11.95 -4.59 9.49
CA ARG A 167 13.05 -5.29 10.20
C ARG A 167 14.40 -4.67 9.89
N GLY A 168 14.66 -4.29 8.63
CA GLY A 168 15.90 -3.61 8.25
C GLY A 168 16.09 -2.29 9.01
N GLN A 169 15.01 -1.51 9.20
CA GLN A 169 15.04 -0.29 10.01
C GLN A 169 15.33 -0.59 11.49
N THR A 170 14.75 -1.66 12.04
CA THR A 170 15.07 -2.13 13.40
C THR A 170 16.55 -2.45 13.55
N VAL A 171 17.13 -3.22 12.62
CA VAL A 171 18.58 -3.53 12.64
C VAL A 171 19.39 -2.25 12.60
N ARG A 172 19.09 -1.33 11.68
CA ARG A 172 19.80 -0.05 11.55
C ARG A 172 19.79 0.75 12.85
N SER A 173 18.64 0.83 13.53
CA SER A 173 18.52 1.50 14.84
C SER A 173 19.40 0.83 15.90
N MET A 174 19.38 -0.50 15.99
CA MET A 174 20.21 -1.24 16.96
C MET A 174 21.71 -1.02 16.71
N LEU A 175 22.15 -1.03 15.45
CA LEU A 175 23.55 -0.74 15.11
C LEU A 175 23.95 0.69 15.47
N SER A 176 23.06 1.66 15.21
CA SER A 176 23.26 3.05 15.61
C SER A 176 23.42 3.17 17.13
N ASP A 177 22.57 2.49 17.91
CA ASP A 177 22.61 2.54 19.37
C ASP A 177 23.87 1.89 19.95
N ILE A 178 24.33 0.78 19.36
CA ILE A 178 25.61 0.14 19.75
C ILE A 178 26.77 1.10 19.48
N ASN A 179 26.83 1.68 18.27
CA ASN A 179 27.91 2.59 17.89
C ASN A 179 27.88 3.88 18.74
N ALA A 180 26.71 4.39 19.09
CA ALA A 180 26.57 5.54 19.99
C ALA A 180 27.13 5.24 21.39
N GLN A 181 26.85 4.07 21.96
CA GLN A 181 27.39 3.67 23.25
C GLN A 181 28.92 3.54 23.23
N ILE A 182 29.49 2.93 22.18
CA ILE A 182 30.94 2.84 21.99
C ILE A 182 31.57 4.25 21.92
N ASN A 183 31.01 5.13 21.08
CA ASN A 183 31.52 6.48 20.90
C ASN A 183 31.42 7.32 22.17
N ASN A 184 30.33 7.19 22.93
CA ASN A 184 30.15 7.89 24.19
C ASN A 184 31.20 7.46 25.22
N ALA A 185 31.45 6.16 25.36
CA ALA A 185 32.50 5.66 26.26
C ALA A 185 33.89 6.20 25.86
N ALA A 186 34.21 6.19 24.57
CA ALA A 186 35.47 6.72 24.06
C ALA A 186 35.65 8.21 24.34
N GLN A 187 34.60 9.02 24.17
CA GLN A 187 34.63 10.44 24.48
C GLN A 187 34.80 10.72 25.98
N VAL A 188 34.18 9.92 26.85
CA VAL A 188 34.35 10.05 28.30
C VAL A 188 35.80 9.81 28.71
N VAL A 189 36.48 8.81 28.14
CA VAL A 189 37.91 8.58 28.39
C VAL A 189 38.76 9.71 27.84
N ALA A 190 38.49 10.17 26.61
CA ALA A 190 39.26 11.23 25.97
C ALA A 190 39.21 12.55 26.77
N ARG A 191 38.08 12.88 27.42
CA ARG A 191 37.94 14.08 28.27
C ARG A 191 38.64 14.00 29.61
N LYS A 192 39.03 12.80 30.06
CA LYS A 192 39.75 12.58 31.33
C LYS A 192 41.27 12.62 31.16
N LYS A 193 41.76 12.58 29.91
CA LYS A 193 43.18 12.74 29.55
C LYS A 193 43.49 14.22 29.35
#